data_AF-A0A7C4M4S4-F1
#
_entry.id   AF-A0A7C4M4S4-F1
#
_cell.length_a   1.000
_cell.length_b   1.000
_cell.length_c   1.000
_cell.angle_alpha   90.00
_cell.angle_beta   90.00
_cell.angle_gamma   90.00
#
_symmetry.space_group_name_H-M   'P 1'
#
loop_
_entity.id
_entity.type
_entity.pdbx_description
1 polymer ?
#
loop_
_entity_poly.entity_id
_entity_poly.type
_entity_poly.pdbx_seq_one_letter_code
_entity_poly.pdbx_strand_id
1 'polypeptide(L)'
;MGNTELSGLSFLSVTSFLLTFATLLAIFFVFGASFSVYFMSSEKSQKAFEMLLAQPLKRRDIILAKILGGVVASLIQGAAFITGILLMIYFSAQGARVLGNLSIDDTWIYGGASGSADINYFIRVFVENLSISFILAYIIIFLLGLIFMSTLGVIIGMLVSDERSAAAFVSPLIIVFVSIGMFLGFAGLPLDPLVATVSSVAIIPAFAYVSVGLLINRIDLIVLPIAVILAETLAIMMLSFYLVEKDLVVLGVRLSRKSLLKE
;
A
#
# COMPACT_ATOMS: atom_id res chain seq x y z
N MET A 1 -29.98 -13.70 -3.37
CA MET A 1 -29.21 -12.60 -2.76
C MET A 1 -30.17 -11.44 -2.60
N GLY A 2 -30.63 -11.18 -1.37
CA GLY A 2 -31.61 -10.13 -1.11
C GLY A 2 -30.97 -8.76 -1.28
N ASN A 3 -31.53 -7.94 -2.15
CA ASN A 3 -31.26 -6.51 -2.19
C ASN A 3 -31.83 -5.88 -0.91
N THR A 4 -31.09 -5.98 0.19
CA THR A 4 -31.26 -5.00 1.26
C THR A 4 -30.66 -3.71 0.71
N GLU A 5 -31.52 -2.86 0.15
CA GLU A 5 -31.15 -1.48 -0.15
C GLU A 5 -30.61 -0.87 1.14
N LEU A 6 -29.28 -0.72 1.21
CA LEU A 6 -28.63 -0.01 2.28
C LEU A 6 -29.28 1.38 2.33
N SER A 7 -29.85 1.73 3.48
CA SER A 7 -30.35 3.09 3.69
C SER A 7 -29.25 4.08 3.31
N GLY A 8 -29.58 5.22 2.70
CA GLY A 8 -28.58 6.16 2.18
C GLY A 8 -27.53 6.57 3.22
N LEU A 9 -27.92 6.60 4.49
CA LEU A 9 -27.01 6.86 5.62
C LEU A 9 -26.05 5.70 5.92
N SER A 10 -26.54 4.45 5.83
CA SER A 10 -25.70 3.24 5.98
C SER A 10 -24.72 3.09 4.82
N PHE A 11 -25.12 3.44 3.60
CA PHE A 11 -24.22 3.42 2.45
C PHE A 11 -23.09 4.45 2.61
N LEU A 12 -23.41 5.66 3.07
CA LEU A 12 -22.45 6.74 3.27
C LEU A 12 -21.46 6.43 4.40
N SER A 13 -21.91 5.79 5.48
CA SER A 13 -21.02 5.39 6.58
C SER A 13 -20.06 4.27 6.19
N VAL A 14 -20.53 3.23 5.49
CA VAL A 14 -19.67 2.14 4.99
C VAL A 14 -18.68 2.67 3.96
N THR A 15 -19.11 3.55 3.05
CA THR A 15 -18.21 4.15 2.04
C THR A 15 -17.13 5.01 2.69
N SER A 16 -17.49 5.85 3.66
CA SER A 16 -16.53 6.67 4.42
C SER A 16 -15.52 5.82 5.19
N PHE A 17 -15.96 4.71 5.77
CA PHE A 17 -15.07 3.75 6.44
C PHE A 17 -14.10 3.11 5.45
N LEU A 18 -14.57 2.66 4.29
CA LEU A 18 -13.72 2.03 3.27
C LEU A 18 -12.68 3.01 2.69
N LEU A 19 -13.06 4.29 2.52
CA LEU A 19 -12.13 5.35 2.14
C LEU A 19 -11.06 5.57 3.21
N THR A 20 -11.44 5.56 4.49
CA THR A 20 -10.49 5.65 5.61
C THR A 20 -9.60 4.40 5.68
N PHE A 21 -10.12 3.22 5.32
CA PHE A 21 -9.32 2.01 5.25
C PHE A 21 -8.29 2.06 4.11
N ALA A 22 -8.64 2.66 2.97
CA ALA A 22 -7.70 2.88 1.87
C ALA A 22 -6.51 3.77 2.27
N THR A 23 -6.71 4.77 3.14
CA THR A 23 -5.59 5.58 3.66
C THR A 23 -4.69 4.80 4.61
N LEU A 24 -5.25 3.92 5.45
CA LEU A 24 -4.44 3.00 6.26
C LEU A 24 -3.61 2.07 5.37
N LEU A 25 -4.19 1.53 4.30
CA LEU A 25 -3.45 0.68 3.35
C LEU A 25 -2.32 1.43 2.64
N ALA A 26 -2.47 2.74 2.37
CA ALA A 26 -1.39 3.55 1.82
C ALA A 26 -0.13 3.51 2.70
N ILE A 27 -0.27 3.43 4.03
CA ILE A 27 0.86 3.32 4.95
C ILE A 27 1.60 1.98 4.74
N PHE A 28 0.87 0.87 4.55
CA PHE A 28 1.47 -0.45 4.30
C PHE A 28 2.29 -0.46 3.01
N PHE A 29 1.71 0.11 1.95
CA PHE A 29 2.38 0.27 0.66
C PHE A 29 3.68 1.04 0.77
N VAL A 30 3.67 2.13 1.54
CA VAL A 30 4.89 2.90 1.71
C VAL A 30 5.91 2.14 2.54
N PHE A 31 5.53 1.40 3.59
CA PHE A 31 6.48 0.53 4.30
C PHE A 31 7.12 -0.50 3.36
N GLY A 32 6.33 -1.12 2.47
CA GLY A 32 6.85 -2.04 1.44
C GLY A 32 7.88 -1.39 0.52
N ALA A 33 7.61 -0.17 0.06
CA ALA A 33 8.57 0.62 -0.73
C ALA A 33 9.82 0.96 0.09
N SER A 34 9.65 1.43 1.34
CA SER A 34 10.73 1.86 2.24
C SER A 34 11.75 0.76 2.50
N PHE A 35 11.28 -0.44 2.87
CA PHE A 35 12.16 -1.58 3.10
C PHE A 35 12.88 -2.01 1.82
N SER A 36 12.19 -1.95 0.68
CA SER A 36 12.79 -2.31 -0.61
C SER A 36 13.87 -1.31 -1.05
N VAL A 37 13.66 -0.01 -0.81
CA VAL A 37 14.69 1.03 -1.02
C VAL A 37 15.91 0.72 -0.15
N TYR A 38 15.69 0.42 1.13
CA TYR A 38 16.77 0.13 2.07
C TYR A 38 17.57 -1.12 1.67
N PHE A 39 16.89 -2.24 1.37
CA PHE A 39 17.54 -3.47 0.92
C PHE A 39 18.28 -3.31 -0.41
N MET A 40 17.80 -2.43 -1.29
CA MET A 40 18.51 -2.14 -2.53
C MET A 40 19.74 -1.27 -2.30
N SER A 41 19.65 -0.28 -1.41
CA SER A 41 20.79 0.55 -1.08
C SER A 41 21.88 -0.22 -0.33
N SER A 42 21.51 -1.09 0.61
CA SER A 42 22.47 -1.91 1.37
C SER A 42 23.20 -2.94 0.52
N GLU A 43 22.62 -3.30 -0.61
CA GLU A 43 23.31 -4.17 -1.56
C GLU A 43 24.41 -3.45 -2.31
N LYS A 44 24.26 -2.16 -2.62
CA LYS A 44 25.32 -1.45 -3.32
C LYS A 44 26.60 -1.42 -2.49
N SER A 45 26.46 -1.28 -1.17
CA SER A 45 27.57 -1.39 -0.23
C SER A 45 28.12 -2.82 -0.13
N GLN A 46 27.27 -3.85 -0.08
CA GLN A 46 27.68 -5.26 -0.02
C GLN A 46 28.30 -5.79 -1.33
N LYS A 47 27.83 -5.31 -2.48
CA LYS A 47 28.32 -5.71 -3.80
C LYS A 47 29.75 -5.28 -4.04
N ALA A 48 30.16 -4.16 -3.44
CA ALA A 48 31.58 -3.79 -3.40
C ALA A 48 32.41 -4.89 -2.71
N PHE A 49 31.89 -5.52 -1.66
CA PHE A 49 32.53 -6.66 -0.99
C PHE A 49 32.43 -7.98 -1.76
N GLU A 50 31.30 -8.28 -2.41
CA GLU A 50 31.17 -9.48 -3.24
C GLU A 50 32.07 -9.45 -4.47
N MET A 51 32.27 -8.26 -5.04
CA MET A 51 33.22 -8.07 -6.14
C MET A 51 34.67 -8.32 -5.68
N LEU A 52 34.95 -8.14 -4.38
CA LEU A 52 36.22 -8.53 -3.75
C LEU A 52 36.30 -10.03 -3.42
N LEU A 53 35.16 -10.73 -3.29
CA LEU A 53 35.07 -12.14 -2.87
C LEU A 53 34.65 -13.12 -4.00
N ALA A 54 34.47 -12.63 -5.24
CA ALA A 54 34.33 -13.39 -6.49
C ALA A 54 33.21 -14.45 -6.56
N GLN A 55 32.04 -14.22 -5.96
CA GLN A 55 30.88 -15.11 -6.13
C GLN A 55 29.86 -14.55 -7.14
N PRO A 56 29.56 -15.25 -8.25
CA PRO A 56 28.55 -14.80 -9.20
C PRO A 56 27.14 -15.26 -8.80
N LEU A 57 26.31 -14.33 -8.34
CA LEU A 57 24.87 -14.55 -8.15
C LEU A 57 24.05 -14.01 -9.33
N LYS A 58 22.95 -14.71 -9.67
CA LYS A 58 22.02 -14.27 -10.73
C LYS A 58 21.21 -13.06 -10.23
N ARG A 59 21.22 -11.98 -11.01
CA ARG A 59 20.67 -10.68 -10.58
C ARG A 59 19.16 -10.65 -10.45
N ARG A 60 18.44 -11.40 -11.28
CA ARG A 60 16.98 -11.51 -11.17
C ARG A 60 16.56 -12.05 -9.80
N ASP A 61 17.32 -13.00 -9.27
CA ASP A 61 17.01 -13.64 -7.99
C ASP A 61 17.22 -12.66 -6.83
N ILE A 62 18.23 -11.78 -6.93
CA ILE A 62 18.47 -10.69 -5.97
C ILE A 62 17.31 -9.71 -5.94
N ILE A 63 16.82 -9.28 -7.12
CA ILE A 63 15.69 -8.33 -7.21
C ILE A 63 14.42 -8.95 -6.65
N LEU A 64 14.12 -10.19 -7.06
CA LEU A 64 12.95 -10.92 -6.57
C LEU A 64 13.01 -11.12 -5.05
N ALA A 65 14.18 -11.49 -4.51
CA ALA A 65 14.38 -11.63 -3.08
C ALA A 65 14.11 -10.31 -2.32
N LYS A 66 14.46 -9.16 -2.90
CA LYS A 66 14.20 -7.85 -2.27
C LYS A 66 12.76 -7.42 -2.34
N ILE A 67 12.10 -7.67 -3.47
CA ILE A 67 10.66 -7.41 -3.59
C ILE A 67 9.92 -8.26 -2.56
N LEU A 68 10.21 -9.57 -2.50
CA LEU A 68 9.60 -10.46 -1.51
C LEU A 68 9.97 -10.10 -0.07
N GLY A 69 11.23 -9.76 0.19
CA GLY A 69 11.69 -9.31 1.50
C GLY A 69 10.99 -8.03 1.94
N GLY A 70 10.80 -7.07 1.03
CA GLY A 70 10.05 -5.84 1.27
C GLY A 70 8.57 -6.11 1.57
N VAL A 71 7.94 -7.01 0.82
CA VAL A 71 6.55 -7.46 1.08
C VAL A 71 6.45 -8.08 2.47
N VAL A 72 7.31 -9.05 2.82
CA VAL A 72 7.29 -9.71 4.14
C VAL A 72 7.53 -8.70 5.27
N ALA A 73 8.52 -7.82 5.13
CA ALA A 73 8.80 -6.78 6.12
C ALA A 73 7.61 -5.83 6.31
N SER A 74 6.94 -5.43 5.23
CA SER A 74 5.76 -4.57 5.29
C SER A 74 4.57 -5.25 5.98
N LEU A 75 4.40 -6.57 5.80
CA LEU A 75 3.36 -7.33 6.48
C LEU A 75 3.63 -7.41 7.99
N ILE A 76 4.88 -7.66 8.39
CA ILE A 76 5.28 -7.70 9.81
C ILE A 76 5.08 -6.33 10.45
N GLN A 77 5.59 -5.27 9.82
CA GLN A 77 5.45 -3.90 10.31
C GLN A 77 3.99 -3.46 10.37
N GLY A 78 3.22 -3.84 9.36
CA GLY A 78 1.80 -3.58 9.25
C GLY A 78 0.98 -4.27 10.34
N ALA A 79 1.29 -5.53 10.64
CA ALA A 79 0.69 -6.25 11.75
C ALA A 79 0.99 -5.56 13.09
N ALA A 80 2.25 -5.17 13.33
CA ALA A 80 2.64 -4.42 14.52
C ALA A 80 1.91 -3.06 14.61
N PHE A 81 1.74 -2.38 13.49
CA PHE A 81 1.01 -1.10 13.41
C PHE A 81 -0.48 -1.27 13.73
N ILE A 82 -1.15 -2.28 13.17
CA ILE A 82 -2.55 -2.60 13.51
C ILE A 82 -2.67 -2.93 14.99
N THR A 83 -1.79 -3.78 15.53
CA THR A 83 -1.78 -4.12 16.96
C THR A 83 -1.61 -2.87 17.81
N GLY A 84 -0.71 -1.95 17.42
CA GLY A 84 -0.52 -0.67 18.09
C GLY A 84 -1.77 0.20 18.10
N ILE A 85 -2.44 0.34 16.96
CA ILE A 85 -3.71 1.09 16.86
C ILE A 85 -4.79 0.44 17.74
N LEU A 86 -4.93 -0.88 17.69
CA LEU A 86 -5.93 -1.60 18.49
C LEU A 86 -5.68 -1.42 20.00
N LEU A 87 -4.42 -1.48 20.43
CA LEU A 87 -4.04 -1.19 21.82
C LEU A 87 -4.34 0.27 22.19
N MET A 88 -4.04 1.22 21.31
CA MET A 88 -4.35 2.64 21.54
C MET A 88 -5.85 2.86 21.72
N ILE A 89 -6.69 2.25 20.87
CA ILE A 89 -8.16 2.32 20.98
C ILE A 89 -8.62 1.69 22.29
N TYR A 90 -8.08 0.53 22.66
CA TYR A 90 -8.40 -0.15 23.90
C TYR A 90 -8.08 0.70 25.14
N PHE A 91 -6.87 1.27 25.21
CA PHE A 91 -6.46 2.10 26.36
C PHE A 91 -7.15 3.47 26.40
N SER A 92 -7.41 4.10 25.25
CA SER A 92 -8.17 5.36 25.21
C SER A 92 -9.63 5.18 25.63
N ALA A 93 -10.27 4.06 25.26
CA ALA A 93 -11.61 3.71 25.72
C ALA A 93 -11.66 3.45 27.24
N GLN A 94 -10.60 2.87 27.81
CA GLN A 94 -10.48 2.72 29.27
C GLN A 94 -10.19 4.03 29.98
N GLY A 95 -9.34 4.89 29.43
CA GLY A 95 -9.07 6.23 29.96
C GLY A 95 -10.32 7.10 30.03
N ALA A 96 -11.18 7.03 29.01
CA ALA A 96 -12.49 7.70 29.01
C ALA A 96 -13.41 7.17 30.12
N ARG A 97 -13.35 5.87 30.45
CA ARG A 97 -14.13 5.27 31.55
C ARG A 97 -13.62 5.69 32.94
N VAL A 98 -12.32 5.94 33.08
CA VAL A 98 -11.73 6.39 34.35
C VAL A 98 -12.02 7.87 34.62
N LEU A 99 -12.09 8.72 33.59
CA LEU A 99 -12.58 10.10 33.69
C LEU A 99 -14.11 10.20 33.81
N GLY A 100 -14.85 9.19 33.33
CA GLY A 100 -16.31 9.09 33.39
C GLY A 100 -16.90 8.77 34.78
N ASN A 101 -16.08 8.69 35.83
CA ASN A 101 -16.56 8.65 37.22
C ASN A 101 -16.82 10.06 37.81
N LEU A 102 -16.69 11.11 37.01
CA LEU A 102 -17.33 12.40 37.26
C LEU A 102 -18.75 12.31 36.69
N SER A 103 -19.72 12.08 37.57
CA SER A 103 -21.15 12.14 37.26
C SER A 103 -21.50 13.55 36.77
N ILE A 104 -21.51 13.73 35.46
CA ILE A 104 -22.22 14.83 34.82
C ILE A 104 -23.43 14.18 34.19
N ASP A 105 -24.59 14.54 34.73
CA ASP A 105 -25.91 14.09 34.30
C ASP A 105 -25.99 13.85 32.79
N ASP A 106 -26.47 12.65 32.44
CA ASP A 106 -26.56 12.01 31.12
C ASP A 106 -27.39 12.76 30.06
N THR A 107 -27.50 14.08 30.10
CA THR A 107 -28.41 14.83 29.20
C THR A 107 -27.76 15.94 28.38
N TRP A 108 -26.51 16.36 28.61
CA TRP A 108 -25.96 17.53 27.89
C TRP A 108 -24.54 17.40 27.31
N ILE A 109 -23.82 16.29 27.53
CA ILE A 109 -22.51 16.04 26.88
C ILE A 109 -22.61 14.97 25.75
N TYR A 110 -23.81 14.46 25.47
CA TYR A 110 -24.14 13.76 24.22
C TYR A 110 -24.86 14.67 23.20
N GLY A 111 -24.60 15.98 23.26
CA GLY A 111 -25.03 16.95 22.27
C GLY A 111 -24.16 16.89 21.00
N GLY A 112 -24.20 15.76 20.30
CA GLY A 112 -23.44 15.57 19.05
C GLY A 112 -23.32 14.10 18.68
N ALA A 113 -24.32 13.59 17.97
CA ALA A 113 -24.48 12.19 17.54
C ALA A 113 -24.86 11.21 18.66
N SER A 114 -26.15 11.19 19.00
CA SER A 114 -26.92 9.99 19.37
C SER A 114 -27.00 8.96 18.23
N GLY A 115 -25.89 8.77 17.52
CA GLY A 115 -25.61 7.62 16.70
C GLY A 115 -24.54 6.84 17.44
N SER A 116 -24.92 6.13 18.49
CA SER A 116 -24.17 4.92 18.85
C SER A 116 -24.29 4.01 17.63
N ALA A 117 -23.42 4.21 16.64
CA ALA A 117 -23.08 3.20 15.68
C ALA A 117 -22.46 2.10 16.53
N ASP A 118 -23.34 1.24 17.05
CA ASP A 118 -22.99 0.11 17.86
C ASP A 118 -21.93 -0.63 17.05
N ILE A 119 -20.69 -0.60 17.51
CA ILE A 119 -19.55 -1.18 16.78
C ILE A 119 -19.88 -2.64 16.47
N ASN A 120 -20.69 -3.29 17.33
CA ASN A 120 -21.24 -4.61 17.11
C ASN A 120 -22.23 -4.69 15.95
N TYR A 121 -23.11 -3.69 15.74
CA TYR A 121 -23.99 -3.62 14.58
C TYR A 121 -23.19 -3.40 13.29
N PHE A 122 -22.17 -2.53 13.31
CA PHE A 122 -21.30 -2.32 12.16
C PHE A 122 -20.47 -3.57 11.82
N ILE A 123 -19.82 -4.19 12.81
CA ILE A 123 -19.08 -5.44 12.63
C ILE A 123 -20.01 -6.53 12.12
N ARG A 124 -21.22 -6.64 12.67
CA ARG A 124 -22.20 -7.64 12.25
C ARG A 124 -22.64 -7.41 10.80
N VAL A 125 -22.99 -6.18 10.41
CA VAL A 125 -23.35 -5.84 9.03
C VAL A 125 -22.16 -6.04 8.08
N PHE A 126 -20.95 -5.71 8.48
CA PHE A 126 -19.75 -5.90 7.67
C PHE A 126 -19.41 -7.39 7.50
N VAL A 127 -19.40 -8.16 8.59
CA VAL A 127 -19.08 -9.60 8.61
C VAL A 127 -20.18 -10.43 7.94
N GLU A 128 -21.46 -10.11 8.14
CA GLU A 128 -22.58 -10.84 7.53
C GLU A 128 -22.71 -10.57 6.02
N ASN A 129 -22.25 -9.41 5.52
CA ASN A 129 -22.25 -9.08 4.09
C ASN A 129 -20.91 -9.37 3.38
N LEU A 130 -19.90 -9.88 4.09
CA LEU A 130 -18.61 -10.26 3.52
C LEU A 130 -18.74 -11.56 2.73
N SER A 131 -18.98 -11.44 1.42
CA SER A 131 -18.87 -12.57 0.51
C SER A 131 -17.41 -13.04 0.40
N ILE A 132 -17.20 -14.34 0.15
CA ILE A 132 -15.85 -14.89 -0.11
C ILE A 132 -15.17 -14.14 -1.28
N SER A 133 -15.95 -13.76 -2.29
CA SER A 133 -15.48 -12.95 -3.42
C SER A 133 -14.92 -11.59 -2.99
N PHE A 134 -15.52 -10.95 -1.98
CA PHE A 134 -15.03 -9.70 -1.42
C PHE A 134 -13.65 -9.89 -0.78
N ILE A 135 -13.50 -10.91 0.06
CA ILE A 135 -12.24 -11.21 0.76
C ILE A 135 -11.12 -11.49 -0.25
N LEU A 136 -11.41 -12.33 -1.26
CA LEU A 136 -10.43 -12.69 -2.29
C LEU A 136 -10.01 -11.46 -3.12
N ALA A 137 -10.95 -10.63 -3.56
CA ALA A 137 -10.64 -9.43 -4.32
C ALA A 137 -9.73 -8.49 -3.52
N TYR A 138 -10.01 -8.30 -2.23
CA TYR A 138 -9.17 -7.48 -1.33
C TYR A 138 -7.76 -8.05 -1.14
N ILE A 139 -7.64 -9.36 -0.93
CA ILE A 139 -6.32 -9.98 -0.77
C ILE A 139 -5.50 -9.82 -2.06
N ILE A 140 -6.12 -10.03 -3.23
CA ILE A 140 -5.45 -9.90 -4.52
C ILE A 140 -4.96 -8.47 -4.73
N ILE A 141 -5.83 -7.47 -4.58
CA ILE A 141 -5.44 -6.08 -4.79
C ILE A 141 -4.41 -5.62 -3.75
N PHE A 142 -4.54 -6.06 -2.48
CA PHE A 142 -3.56 -5.83 -1.42
C PHE A 142 -2.16 -6.36 -1.77
N LEU A 143 -2.06 -7.62 -2.19
CA LEU A 143 -0.80 -8.23 -2.57
C LEU A 143 -0.19 -7.55 -3.82
N LEU A 144 -1.01 -7.24 -4.82
CA LEU A 144 -0.55 -6.52 -6.01
C LEU A 144 -0.01 -5.14 -5.65
N GLY A 145 -0.72 -4.39 -4.80
CA GLY A 145 -0.28 -3.09 -4.31
C GLY A 145 1.07 -3.17 -3.56
N LEU A 146 1.25 -4.17 -2.69
CA LEU A 146 2.52 -4.40 -2.01
C LEU A 146 3.66 -4.71 -2.99
N ILE A 147 3.44 -5.63 -3.95
CA ILE A 147 4.45 -6.00 -4.93
C ILE A 147 4.84 -4.79 -5.79
N PHE A 148 3.87 -4.02 -6.28
CA PHE A 148 4.14 -2.81 -7.05
C PHE A 148 5.00 -1.83 -6.26
N MET A 149 4.60 -1.55 -5.02
CA MET A 149 5.25 -0.53 -4.20
C MET A 149 6.65 -0.96 -3.77
N SER A 150 6.83 -2.24 -3.45
CA SER A 150 8.15 -2.81 -3.24
C SER A 150 9.02 -2.72 -4.49
N THR A 151 8.47 -2.97 -5.68
CA THR A 151 9.20 -2.86 -6.95
C THR A 151 9.61 -1.41 -7.25
N LEU A 152 8.71 -0.44 -7.05
CA LEU A 152 9.04 0.99 -7.12
C LEU A 152 10.14 1.34 -6.11
N GLY A 153 10.07 0.80 -4.89
CA GLY A 153 11.11 0.98 -3.89
C GLY A 153 12.47 0.46 -4.35
N VAL A 154 12.53 -0.70 -5.02
CA VAL A 154 13.79 -1.18 -5.63
C VAL A 154 14.31 -0.20 -6.70
N ILE A 155 13.43 0.35 -7.54
CA ILE A 155 13.84 1.33 -8.57
C ILE A 155 14.41 2.60 -7.92
N ILE A 156 13.76 3.13 -6.90
CA ILE A 156 14.25 4.30 -6.19
C ILE A 156 15.58 3.98 -5.50
N GLY A 157 15.69 2.82 -4.84
CA GLY A 157 16.94 2.38 -4.22
C GLY A 157 18.09 2.17 -5.22
N MET A 158 17.80 1.89 -6.49
CA MET A 158 18.81 1.92 -7.57
C MET A 158 19.28 3.32 -7.93
N LEU A 159 18.44 4.35 -7.79
CA LEU A 159 18.84 5.72 -8.15
C LEU A 159 19.65 6.40 -7.04
N VAL A 160 19.55 5.88 -5.82
CA VAL A 160 20.24 6.42 -4.65
C VAL A 160 21.70 5.95 -4.59
N SER A 161 22.62 6.85 -4.20
CA SER A 161 24.03 6.53 -4.03
C SER A 161 24.33 5.70 -2.77
N ASP A 162 23.73 6.07 -1.65
CA ASP A 162 24.09 5.58 -0.31
C ASP A 162 22.87 5.35 0.59
N GLU A 163 23.03 4.50 1.62
CA GLU A 163 21.97 4.10 2.56
C GLU A 163 21.33 5.31 3.28
N ARG A 164 22.15 6.30 3.66
CA ARG A 164 21.68 7.51 4.32
C ARG A 164 20.78 8.35 3.41
N SER A 165 21.14 8.46 2.14
CA SER A 165 20.35 9.17 1.14
C SER A 165 19.05 8.42 0.85
N ALA A 166 19.07 7.09 0.88
CA ALA A 166 17.90 6.24 0.66
C ALA A 166 16.81 6.52 1.70
N ALA A 167 17.20 6.62 2.98
CA ALA A 167 16.28 6.98 4.05
C ALA A 167 15.64 8.37 3.84
N ALA A 168 16.38 9.33 3.28
CA ALA A 168 15.85 10.67 2.99
C ALA A 168 14.80 10.66 1.85
N PHE A 169 14.93 9.78 0.86
CA PHE A 169 13.96 9.65 -0.24
C PHE A 169 12.66 8.94 0.16
N VAL A 170 12.72 8.08 1.18
CA VAL A 170 11.55 7.35 1.68
C VAL A 170 10.51 8.28 2.31
N SER A 171 10.94 9.30 3.07
CA SER A 171 10.03 10.15 3.83
C SER A 171 9.06 10.98 2.97
N PRO A 172 9.51 11.68 1.90
CA PRO A 172 8.60 12.37 0.98
C PRO A 172 7.62 11.42 0.28
N LEU A 173 8.04 10.18 0.01
CA LEU A 173 7.17 9.18 -0.61
C LEU A 173 5.98 8.82 0.30
N ILE A 174 6.19 8.76 1.62
CA ILE A 174 5.09 8.60 2.60
C ILE A 174 4.08 9.73 2.44
N ILE A 175 4.56 10.97 2.40
CA ILE A 175 3.70 12.15 2.35
C ILE A 175 2.85 12.12 1.08
N VAL A 176 3.45 11.88 -0.09
CA VAL A 176 2.71 11.86 -1.37
C VAL A 176 1.61 10.80 -1.37
N PHE A 177 1.92 9.56 -0.99
CA PHE A 177 0.93 8.48 -1.02
C PHE A 177 -0.17 8.67 0.02
N VAL A 178 0.18 9.07 1.25
CA VAL A 178 -0.82 9.37 2.28
C VAL A 178 -1.70 10.56 1.86
N SER A 179 -1.13 11.61 1.27
CA SER A 179 -1.89 12.76 0.76
C SER A 179 -2.85 12.38 -0.35
N ILE A 180 -2.45 11.51 -1.30
CA ILE A 180 -3.34 11.01 -2.35
C ILE A 180 -4.51 10.23 -1.71
N GLY A 181 -4.22 9.35 -0.75
CA GLY A 181 -5.26 8.61 -0.03
C GLY A 181 -6.24 9.53 0.70
N MET A 182 -5.72 10.51 1.44
CA MET A 182 -6.55 11.49 2.14
C MET A 182 -7.37 12.34 1.15
N PHE A 183 -6.77 12.79 0.05
CA PHE A 183 -7.45 13.57 -0.97
C PHE A 183 -8.66 12.82 -1.54
N LEU A 184 -8.53 11.52 -1.83
CA LEU A 184 -9.66 10.70 -2.30
C LEU A 184 -10.76 10.57 -1.25
N GLY A 185 -10.38 10.51 0.03
CA GLY A 185 -11.33 10.52 1.14
C GLY A 185 -12.21 11.78 1.18
N PHE A 186 -11.67 12.93 0.77
CA PHE A 186 -12.38 14.21 0.76
C PHE A 186 -13.04 14.56 -0.57
N ALA A 187 -12.39 14.24 -1.70
CA ALA A 187 -12.89 14.56 -3.04
C ALA A 187 -14.07 13.68 -3.47
N GLY A 188 -14.23 12.51 -2.83
CA GLY A 188 -15.16 11.48 -3.25
C GLY A 188 -14.67 10.70 -4.47
N LEU A 189 -15.35 9.60 -4.78
CA LEU A 189 -15.00 8.73 -5.90
C LEU A 189 -16.05 8.86 -7.01
N PRO A 190 -15.71 9.41 -8.17
CA PRO A 190 -16.61 9.37 -9.33
C PRO A 190 -16.79 7.91 -9.80
N LEU A 191 -18.01 7.40 -9.80
CA LEU A 191 -18.32 6.00 -10.16
C LEU A 191 -18.31 5.71 -11.68
N ASP A 192 -17.53 6.49 -12.42
CA ASP A 192 -17.29 6.29 -13.84
C ASP A 192 -16.13 5.28 -14.03
N PRO A 193 -16.34 4.16 -14.75
CA PRO A 193 -15.30 3.18 -15.02
C PRO A 193 -14.04 3.77 -15.66
N LEU A 194 -14.17 4.81 -16.49
CA LEU A 194 -13.02 5.42 -17.15
C LEU A 194 -12.14 6.16 -16.14
N VAL A 195 -12.77 6.95 -15.25
CA VAL A 195 -12.06 7.65 -14.19
C VAL A 195 -11.46 6.66 -13.20
N ALA A 196 -12.17 5.59 -12.86
CA ALA A 196 -11.66 4.51 -12.03
C ALA A 196 -10.40 3.87 -12.62
N THR A 197 -10.40 3.59 -13.92
CA THR A 197 -9.28 2.99 -14.64
C THR A 197 -8.05 3.91 -14.62
N VAL A 198 -8.21 5.18 -14.97
CA VAL A 198 -7.10 6.16 -15.04
C VAL A 198 -6.54 6.47 -13.67
N SER A 199 -7.39 6.62 -12.66
CA SER A 199 -6.94 6.90 -11.29
C SER A 199 -6.32 5.68 -10.61
N SER A 200 -6.66 4.46 -11.04
CA SER A 200 -6.07 3.22 -10.49
C SER A 200 -4.55 3.12 -10.68
N VAL A 201 -3.97 3.94 -11.56
CA VAL A 201 -2.51 4.10 -11.72
C VAL A 201 -1.81 4.49 -10.42
N ALA A 202 -2.48 5.23 -9.54
CA ALA A 202 -1.92 5.61 -8.25
C ALA A 202 -2.10 4.54 -7.16
N ILE A 203 -2.69 3.38 -7.50
CA ILE A 203 -3.00 2.21 -6.65
C ILE A 203 -4.00 2.47 -5.53
N ILE A 204 -3.79 3.51 -4.73
CA ILE A 204 -4.69 3.85 -3.62
C ILE A 204 -6.13 4.07 -4.11
N PRO A 205 -6.39 4.80 -5.22
CA PRO A 205 -7.74 4.90 -5.77
C PRO A 205 -8.32 3.54 -6.15
N ALA A 206 -7.50 2.63 -6.68
CA ALA A 206 -7.97 1.32 -7.13
C ALA A 206 -8.57 0.50 -5.99
N PHE A 207 -7.97 0.53 -4.78
CA PHE A 207 -8.58 -0.08 -3.61
C PHE A 207 -9.96 0.47 -3.35
N ALA A 208 -10.07 1.79 -3.36
CA ALA A 208 -11.32 2.48 -3.10
C ALA A 208 -12.40 2.11 -4.15
N TYR A 209 -12.04 2.03 -5.43
CA TYR A 209 -12.96 1.59 -6.49
C TYR A 209 -13.37 0.12 -6.37
N VAL A 210 -12.44 -0.79 -6.07
CA VAL A 210 -12.79 -2.20 -5.85
C VAL A 210 -13.73 -2.34 -4.66
N SER A 211 -13.45 -1.59 -3.58
CA SER A 211 -14.28 -1.55 -2.36
C SER A 211 -15.72 -1.16 -2.69
N VAL A 212 -15.89 -0.04 -3.41
CA VAL A 212 -17.22 0.47 -3.79
C VAL A 212 -17.89 -0.38 -4.86
N GLY A 213 -17.14 -0.89 -5.83
CA GLY A 213 -17.62 -1.80 -6.86
C GLY A 213 -18.21 -3.08 -6.28
N LEU A 214 -17.59 -3.62 -5.23
CA LEU A 214 -18.11 -4.78 -4.49
C LEU A 214 -19.40 -4.47 -3.74
N LEU A 215 -19.53 -3.27 -3.14
CA LEU A 215 -20.75 -2.86 -2.44
C LEU A 215 -21.94 -2.67 -3.39
N ILE A 216 -21.71 -2.05 -4.54
CA ILE A 216 -22.75 -1.76 -5.55
C ILE A 216 -22.93 -2.95 -6.50
N ASN A 217 -22.14 -4.02 -6.35
CA ASN A 217 -22.11 -5.18 -7.22
C ASN A 217 -21.88 -4.83 -8.71
N ARG A 218 -20.99 -3.86 -8.94
CA ARG A 218 -20.58 -3.38 -10.28
C ARG A 218 -19.24 -3.97 -10.66
N ILE A 219 -19.27 -4.98 -11.52
CA ILE A 219 -18.10 -5.80 -11.93
C ILE A 219 -17.05 -4.94 -12.66
N ASP A 220 -17.48 -3.94 -13.41
CA ASP A 220 -16.62 -3.01 -14.14
C ASP A 220 -15.70 -2.21 -13.20
N LEU A 221 -16.22 -1.75 -12.06
CA LEU A 221 -15.45 -1.06 -11.02
C LEU A 221 -14.52 -1.99 -10.21
N ILE A 222 -14.59 -3.30 -10.43
CA ILE A 222 -13.74 -4.30 -9.78
C ILE A 222 -12.64 -4.76 -10.74
N VAL A 223 -13.04 -5.24 -11.92
CA VAL A 223 -12.13 -5.91 -12.86
C VAL A 223 -11.16 -4.91 -13.50
N LEU A 224 -11.63 -3.72 -13.89
CA LEU A 224 -10.76 -2.75 -14.56
C LEU A 224 -9.64 -2.23 -13.65
N PRO A 225 -9.89 -1.79 -12.40
CA PRO A 225 -8.81 -1.41 -11.48
C PRO A 225 -7.80 -2.53 -11.23
N ILE A 226 -8.25 -3.77 -11.03
CA ILE A 226 -7.37 -4.91 -10.80
C ILE A 226 -6.50 -5.19 -12.03
N ALA A 227 -7.09 -5.14 -13.24
CA ALA A 227 -6.37 -5.36 -14.48
C ALA A 227 -5.30 -4.29 -14.72
N VAL A 228 -5.61 -3.01 -14.43
CA VAL A 228 -4.67 -1.90 -14.53
C VAL A 228 -3.50 -2.11 -13.58
N ILE A 229 -3.75 -2.35 -12.28
CA ILE A 229 -2.67 -2.55 -11.30
C ILE A 229 -1.81 -3.75 -11.70
N LEU A 230 -2.42 -4.85 -12.15
CA LEU A 230 -1.67 -6.03 -12.57
C LEU A 230 -0.73 -5.68 -13.75
N ALA A 231 -1.25 -5.00 -14.77
CA ALA A 231 -0.47 -4.57 -15.93
C ALA A 231 0.69 -3.64 -15.53
N GLU A 232 0.43 -2.68 -14.64
CA GLU A 232 1.45 -1.76 -14.16
C GLU A 232 2.50 -2.44 -13.28
N THR A 233 2.08 -3.34 -12.39
CA THR A 233 2.99 -4.12 -11.54
C THR A 233 3.95 -4.91 -12.41
N LEU A 234 3.45 -5.55 -13.47
CA LEU A 234 4.28 -6.27 -14.43
C LEU A 234 5.21 -5.31 -15.21
N ALA A 235 4.70 -4.16 -15.67
CA ALA A 235 5.49 -3.18 -16.41
C ALA A 235 6.65 -2.62 -15.57
N ILE A 236 6.39 -2.25 -14.31
CA ILE A 236 7.40 -1.74 -13.39
C ILE A 236 8.39 -2.84 -13.00
N MET A 237 7.93 -4.08 -12.85
CA MET A 237 8.81 -5.22 -12.60
C MET A 237 9.75 -5.47 -13.78
N MET A 238 9.25 -5.47 -15.02
CA MET A 238 10.10 -5.57 -16.21
C MET A 238 11.09 -4.41 -16.31
N LEU A 239 10.64 -3.17 -16.01
CA LEU A 239 11.49 -1.99 -15.99
C LEU A 239 12.62 -2.13 -14.94
N SER A 240 12.29 -2.63 -13.74
CA SER A 240 13.29 -2.84 -12.68
C SER A 240 14.36 -3.84 -13.09
N PHE A 241 13.98 -4.96 -13.73
CA PHE A 241 14.93 -5.93 -14.26
C PHE A 241 15.84 -5.31 -15.32
N TYR A 242 15.25 -4.57 -16.25
CA TYR A 242 16.00 -3.88 -17.30
C TYR A 242 17.01 -2.86 -16.77
N LEU A 243 16.62 -2.06 -15.76
CA LEU A 243 17.49 -1.06 -15.14
C LEU A 243 18.68 -1.70 -14.40
N VAL A 244 18.45 -2.77 -13.63
CA VAL A 244 19.55 -3.48 -12.91
C VAL A 244 20.56 -4.11 -13.88
N GLU A 245 20.13 -4.55 -15.04
CA GLU A 245 21.05 -5.06 -16.06
C GLU A 245 21.97 -3.95 -16.59
N LYS A 246 21.43 -2.74 -16.78
CA LYS A 246 22.13 -1.58 -17.34
C LYS A 246 23.04 -0.84 -16.38
N ASP A 247 22.65 -0.68 -15.11
CA ASP A 247 23.40 0.12 -14.13
C ASP A 247 24.84 -0.39 -13.92
N LEU A 248 25.08 -1.66 -14.22
CA LEU A 248 26.41 -2.27 -14.14
C LEU A 248 27.34 -1.99 -15.33
N VAL A 249 26.84 -1.36 -16.41
CA VAL A 249 27.68 -0.86 -17.51
C VAL A 249 28.35 0.46 -17.12
N VAL A 250 27.82 1.18 -16.13
CA VAL A 250 28.33 2.49 -15.70
C VAL A 250 29.29 2.34 -14.51
N LEU A 251 29.01 1.44 -13.57
CA LEU A 251 29.91 1.14 -12.44
C LEU A 251 31.05 0.17 -12.78
N GLY A 252 30.93 -0.58 -13.88
CA GLY A 252 32.05 -1.29 -14.47
C GLY A 252 32.34 -0.65 -15.81
N VAL A 253 33.41 0.14 -15.89
CA VAL A 253 34.02 0.57 -17.16
C VAL A 253 34.00 -0.60 -18.14
N ARG A 254 33.05 -0.62 -19.08
CA ARG A 254 33.16 -1.46 -20.26
C ARG A 254 34.04 -0.68 -21.23
N LEU A 255 35.36 -0.76 -21.00
CA LEU A 255 36.31 -0.65 -22.10
C LEU A 255 35.95 -1.80 -23.05
N SER A 256 35.13 -1.47 -24.05
CA SER A 256 34.89 -2.35 -25.18
C SER A 256 36.26 -2.71 -25.74
N ARG A 257 36.63 -3.99 -25.63
CA ARG A 257 37.89 -4.59 -26.10
C ARG A 257 38.17 -4.35 -27.61
N LYS A 258 37.28 -3.67 -28.34
CA LYS A 258 37.44 -3.32 -29.75
C LYS A 258 38.25 -2.05 -30.02
N SER A 259 38.56 -1.20 -29.02
CA SER A 259 39.38 0.01 -29.27
C SER A 259 40.85 -0.10 -28.82
N LEU A 260 41.30 -1.25 -28.30
CA LEU A 260 42.68 -1.46 -27.86
C LEU A 260 43.50 -2.38 -28.80
N LEU A 261 42.93 -2.75 -29.96
CA LEU A 261 43.61 -3.50 -31.01
C LEU A 261 43.82 -2.67 -32.29
N LYS A 262 43.71 -1.34 -32.17
CA LYS A 262 44.13 -0.39 -33.19
C LYS A 262 45.07 0.60 -32.55
N GLU A 263 46.30 0.16 -32.32
CA GLU A 263 47.53 0.95 -32.41
C GLU A 263 48.73 -0.01 -32.34
#